data_AF-A0A944SHI0-F1
#
_entry.id   AF-A0A944SHI0-F1
#
_cell.length_a   1.000
_cell.length_b   1.000
_cell.length_c   1.000
_cell.angle_alpha   90.00
_cell.angle_beta   90.00
_cell.angle_gamma   90.00
#
_symmetry.space_group_name_H-M   'P 1'
#
loop_
_entity.id
_entity.type
_entity.pdbx_description
1 polymer ?
#
loop_
_entity_poly.entity_id
_entity_poly.type
_entity_poly.pdbx_seq_one_letter_code
_entity_poly.pdbx_strand_id
1 'polypeptide(L)'
;CGPIGLNGRGAHAHNDQLAVELNIDGEDWVADPGSYLYTPLPERRDEYRSVKAHFAPRLGDKEPGNLKLGLFWLGDEAKAEALRFDSDRFVGCHHGFGIPVYREVSQSAGKIRVRDIIDDGGADAQKIVVRSANEASAALGLHVPFSTGYGLRGTDKTP
;
A
#
# COMPACT_ATOMS: atom_id res chain seq x y z
N CYS A 1 -5.79 -1.87 -7.69
CA CYS A 1 -4.83 -1.92 -8.81
C CYS A 1 -5.49 -1.32 -10.05
N GLY A 2 -4.91 -0.28 -10.63
CA GLY A 2 -5.50 0.36 -11.80
C GLY A 2 -4.87 1.72 -12.07
N PRO A 3 -5.40 2.47 -13.05
CA PRO A 3 -4.87 3.78 -13.40
C PRO A 3 -5.03 4.76 -12.24
N ILE A 4 -4.06 5.67 -12.06
CA ILE A 4 -4.05 6.66 -10.97
C ILE A 4 -5.13 7.77 -11.10
N GLY A 5 -6.00 7.70 -12.12
CA GLY A 5 -7.12 8.62 -12.31
C GLY A 5 -6.74 10.00 -12.87
N LEU A 6 -7.75 10.85 -13.12
CA LEU A 6 -7.61 12.22 -13.64
C LEU A 6 -6.67 12.35 -14.85
N ASN A 7 -6.79 11.44 -15.83
CA ASN A 7 -5.94 11.38 -17.01
C ASN A 7 -4.44 11.34 -16.68
N GLY A 8 -4.05 10.61 -15.62
CA GLY A 8 -2.66 10.42 -15.21
C GLY A 8 -2.12 11.50 -14.26
N ARG A 9 -2.98 12.35 -13.68
CA ARG A 9 -2.54 13.31 -12.66
C ARG A 9 -2.50 12.73 -11.25
N GLY A 10 -3.41 11.83 -10.90
CA GLY A 10 -3.40 11.22 -9.55
C GLY A 10 -3.52 12.20 -8.39
N ALA A 11 -4.34 13.25 -8.50
CA ALA A 11 -4.45 14.29 -7.47
C ALA A 11 -4.89 13.81 -6.09
N HIS A 12 -5.66 12.70 -6.06
CA HIS A 12 -6.10 12.00 -4.85
C HIS A 12 -5.52 10.58 -4.77
N ALA A 13 -4.60 10.23 -5.67
CA ALA A 13 -3.99 8.92 -5.70
C ALA A 13 -2.81 8.86 -4.72
N HIS A 14 -2.58 7.65 -4.23
CA HIS A 14 -1.47 7.27 -3.38
C HIS A 14 -0.58 6.27 -4.14
N ASN A 15 0.60 5.99 -3.60
CA ASN A 15 1.45 4.90 -4.04
C ASN A 15 0.99 3.57 -3.44
N ASP A 16 -0.28 3.22 -3.65
CA ASP A 16 -0.99 2.08 -3.07
C ASP A 16 -1.25 0.97 -4.11
N GLN A 17 -0.54 0.99 -5.23
CA GLN A 17 -0.74 -0.03 -6.26
C GLN A 17 -0.40 -1.41 -5.71
N LEU A 18 -1.34 -2.35 -5.89
CA LEU A 18 -1.32 -3.70 -5.31
C LEU A 18 -1.43 -3.74 -3.77
N ALA A 19 -1.87 -2.64 -3.13
CA ALA A 19 -2.18 -2.65 -1.70
C ALA A 19 -3.34 -3.61 -1.37
N VAL A 20 -3.34 -4.14 -0.16
CA VAL A 20 -4.39 -5.01 0.39
C VAL A 20 -4.82 -4.48 1.74
N GLU A 21 -6.13 -4.31 1.93
CA GLU A 21 -6.74 -4.20 3.25
C GLU A 21 -7.35 -5.55 3.63
N LEU A 22 -7.29 -5.91 4.90
CA LEU A 22 -7.73 -7.20 5.41
C LEU A 22 -8.54 -7.02 6.70
N ASN A 23 -9.83 -7.35 6.61
CA ASN A 23 -10.73 -7.49 7.74
C ASN A 23 -11.14 -8.97 7.87
N ILE A 24 -11.05 -9.53 9.08
CA ILE A 24 -11.47 -10.89 9.38
C ILE A 24 -12.43 -10.81 10.56
N ASP A 25 -13.65 -11.32 10.37
CA ASP A 25 -14.71 -11.35 11.40
C ASP A 25 -14.99 -10.00 12.08
N GLY A 26 -14.86 -8.91 11.32
CA GLY A 26 -15.09 -7.55 11.82
C GLY A 26 -13.88 -6.90 12.49
N GLU A 27 -12.74 -7.59 12.58
CA GLU A 27 -11.48 -7.05 13.09
C GLU A 27 -10.55 -6.67 11.92
N ASP A 28 -10.02 -5.46 11.92
CA ASP A 28 -9.05 -4.99 10.93
C ASP A 28 -7.66 -5.51 11.26
N TRP A 29 -7.11 -6.36 10.39
CA TRP A 29 -5.73 -6.83 10.47
C TRP A 29 -4.81 -5.88 9.71
N VAL A 30 -5.28 -5.34 8.59
CA VAL A 30 -4.57 -4.35 7.78
C VAL A 30 -5.59 -3.36 7.28
N ALA A 31 -5.44 -2.09 7.63
CA ALA A 31 -6.29 -1.00 7.18
C ALA A 31 -5.45 0.09 6.54
N ASP A 32 -6.02 0.78 5.54
CA ASP A 32 -5.43 1.98 5.00
C ASP A 32 -5.42 3.09 6.06
N PRO A 33 -4.32 3.84 6.25
CA PRO A 33 -4.26 4.88 7.26
C PRO A 33 -5.06 6.15 6.88
N GLY A 34 -5.57 6.23 5.65
CA GLY A 34 -6.30 7.38 5.12
C GLY A 34 -5.37 8.43 4.51
N SER A 35 -5.81 9.70 4.49
CA SER A 35 -5.04 10.78 3.86
C SER A 35 -4.51 11.85 4.83
N TYR A 36 -4.99 11.85 6.09
CA TYR A 36 -4.66 12.83 7.14
C TYR A 36 -4.86 14.30 6.80
N LEU A 37 -3.98 14.89 6.00
CA LEU A 37 -3.95 16.32 5.65
C LEU A 37 -3.73 16.52 4.16
N TYR A 38 -4.31 17.59 3.62
CA TYR A 38 -4.19 17.88 2.19
C TYR A 38 -3.15 18.97 1.86
N THR A 39 -3.06 20.01 2.70
CA THR A 39 -2.27 21.20 2.38
C THR A 39 -1.35 21.71 3.48
N PRO A 40 -1.71 21.73 4.78
CA PRO A 40 -0.94 22.51 5.76
C PRO A 40 0.41 21.88 6.14
N LEU A 41 0.57 20.57 5.91
CA LEU A 41 1.80 19.82 6.19
C LEU A 41 2.13 18.91 4.99
N PRO A 42 2.80 19.44 3.94
CA PRO A 42 3.19 18.71 2.72
C PRO A 42 3.86 17.37 2.99
N GLU A 43 4.86 17.36 3.88
CA GLU A 43 5.60 16.15 4.24
C GLU A 43 4.71 15.09 4.90
N ARG A 44 3.79 15.53 5.78
CA ARG A 44 2.83 14.61 6.42
C ARG A 44 1.80 14.09 5.44
N ARG A 45 1.43 14.85 4.41
CA ARG A 45 0.59 14.32 3.34
C ARG A 45 1.33 13.24 2.56
N ASP A 46 2.58 13.50 2.18
CA ASP A 46 3.38 12.55 1.42
C ASP A 46 3.72 11.29 2.23
N GLU A 47 3.82 11.37 3.57
CA GLU A 47 3.88 10.19 4.45
C GLU A 47 2.70 9.24 4.22
N TYR A 48 1.46 9.75 4.07
CA TYR A 48 0.26 8.94 3.85
C TYR A 48 0.08 8.53 2.38
N ARG A 49 0.65 9.29 1.43
CA ARG A 49 0.65 8.93 0.01
C ARG A 49 1.73 7.92 -0.36
N SER A 50 2.74 7.73 0.48
CA SER A 50 3.87 6.83 0.27
C SER A 50 3.45 5.36 0.28
N VAL A 51 4.11 4.52 -0.51
CA VAL A 51 3.94 3.05 -0.45
C VAL A 51 4.22 2.46 0.95
N LYS A 52 4.97 3.19 1.78
CA LYS A 52 5.26 2.80 3.18
C LYS A 52 4.04 2.93 4.10
N ALA A 53 3.03 3.69 3.71
CA ALA A 53 1.75 3.79 4.42
C ALA A 53 0.86 2.57 4.18
N HIS A 54 1.04 1.89 3.05
CA HIS A 54 0.12 0.85 2.58
C HIS A 54 0.75 -0.54 2.68
N PHE A 55 -0.07 -1.56 2.89
CA PHE A 55 0.37 -2.94 2.74
C PHE A 55 0.45 -3.31 1.27
N ALA A 56 1.50 -2.83 0.61
CA ALA A 56 1.82 -2.97 -0.81
C ALA A 56 3.25 -3.51 -0.98
N PRO A 57 3.65 -3.99 -2.18
CA PRO A 57 5.04 -4.37 -2.45
C PRO A 57 5.98 -3.16 -2.28
N ARG A 58 7.17 -3.39 -1.70
CA ARG A 58 8.16 -2.32 -1.42
C ARG A 58 9.53 -2.74 -1.93
N LEU A 59 10.30 -1.77 -2.44
CA LEU A 59 11.70 -1.98 -2.83
C LEU A 59 12.60 -0.91 -2.19
N GLY A 60 13.14 -1.23 -1.02
CA GLY A 60 13.92 -0.29 -0.21
C GLY A 60 13.14 0.99 0.08
N ASP A 61 13.75 2.14 -0.23
CA ASP A 61 13.16 3.47 -0.05
C ASP A 61 12.50 4.03 -1.32
N LYS A 62 12.34 3.23 -2.38
CA LYS A 62 11.75 3.68 -3.64
C LYS A 62 10.23 3.82 -3.52
N GLU A 63 9.71 4.84 -4.19
CA GLU A 63 8.28 5.02 -4.44
C GLU A 63 7.93 4.52 -5.85
N PRO A 64 6.78 3.83 -6.04
CA PRO A 64 6.36 3.36 -7.35
C PRO A 64 5.83 4.47 -8.26
N GLY A 65 5.48 5.63 -7.70
CA GLY A 65 5.08 6.84 -8.41
C GLY A 65 5.74 8.09 -7.82
N ASN A 66 6.09 9.06 -8.66
CA ASN A 66 6.81 10.25 -8.22
C ASN A 66 5.93 11.20 -7.38
N LEU A 67 6.23 11.32 -6.08
CA LEU A 67 5.55 12.25 -5.15
C LEU A 67 6.00 13.71 -5.30
N LYS A 68 7.13 13.98 -5.96
CA LYS A 68 7.74 15.32 -6.05
C LYS A 68 7.13 16.21 -7.14
N LEU A 69 6.05 15.77 -7.78
CA LEU A 69 5.33 16.54 -8.80
C LEU A 69 4.37 17.59 -8.21
N GLY A 70 4.29 17.66 -6.88
CA GLY A 70 3.40 18.52 -6.13
C GLY A 70 2.33 17.72 -5.40
N LEU A 71 1.68 18.34 -4.42
CA LEU A 71 0.77 17.61 -3.52
C LEU A 71 -0.44 17.01 -4.25
N PHE A 72 -0.84 17.58 -5.38
CA PHE A 72 -1.98 17.14 -6.18
C PHE A 72 -1.55 16.49 -7.50
N TRP A 73 -0.33 15.97 -7.55
CA TRP A 73 0.14 15.19 -8.68
C TRP A 73 0.92 13.98 -8.18
N LEU A 74 0.54 12.79 -8.65
CA LEU A 74 1.32 11.57 -8.50
C LEU A 74 1.80 11.08 -9.86
N GLY A 75 3.07 10.69 -9.96
CA GLY A 75 3.58 10.10 -11.19
C GLY A 75 2.93 8.74 -11.50
N ASP A 76 2.68 8.48 -12.78
CA ASP A 76 2.05 7.24 -13.28
C ASP A 76 3.10 6.17 -13.66
N GLU A 77 4.27 6.16 -13.02
CA GLU A 77 5.33 5.19 -13.32
C GLU A 77 4.91 3.75 -12.96
N ALA A 78 4.01 3.60 -11.99
CA ALA A 78 3.54 2.31 -11.51
C ALA A 78 2.85 1.49 -12.62
N LYS A 79 1.96 2.10 -13.43
CA LYS A 79 1.23 1.42 -14.52
C LYS A 79 0.73 0.03 -14.12
N ALA A 80 -0.04 -0.02 -13.04
CA ALA A 80 -0.45 -1.27 -12.43
C ALA A 80 -1.62 -1.91 -13.20
N GLU A 81 -1.61 -3.24 -13.25
CA GLU A 81 -2.63 -4.04 -13.93
C GLU A 81 -3.02 -5.28 -13.12
N ALA A 82 -4.27 -5.69 -13.26
CA ALA A 82 -4.76 -6.98 -12.79
C ALA A 82 -4.51 -8.02 -13.90
N LEU A 83 -3.67 -9.01 -13.62
CA LEU A 83 -3.37 -10.10 -14.54
C LEU A 83 -4.35 -11.26 -14.39
N ARG A 84 -4.86 -11.47 -13.16
CA ARG A 84 -5.81 -12.53 -12.85
C ARG A 84 -6.67 -12.14 -11.65
N PHE A 85 -7.96 -12.47 -11.72
CA PHE A 85 -8.90 -12.26 -10.63
C PHE A 85 -9.96 -13.36 -10.64
N ASP A 86 -9.80 -14.33 -9.76
CA ASP A 86 -10.70 -15.46 -9.59
C ASP A 86 -11.30 -15.46 -8.17
N SER A 87 -12.12 -16.48 -7.87
CA SER A 87 -12.77 -16.65 -6.56
C SER A 87 -11.83 -16.83 -5.38
N ASP A 88 -10.61 -17.34 -5.61
CA ASP A 88 -9.64 -17.67 -4.56
C ASP A 88 -8.27 -17.05 -4.76
N ARG A 89 -8.07 -16.30 -5.85
CA ARG A 89 -6.76 -15.76 -6.21
C ARG A 89 -6.84 -14.47 -7.01
N PHE A 90 -5.99 -13.52 -6.62
CA PHE A 90 -5.65 -12.34 -7.38
C PHE A 90 -4.16 -12.36 -7.76
N VAL A 91 -3.84 -11.92 -8.98
CA VAL A 91 -2.47 -11.63 -9.41
C VAL A 91 -2.46 -10.28 -10.10
N GLY A 92 -1.59 -9.38 -9.65
CA GLY A 92 -1.37 -8.09 -10.28
C GLY A 92 0.11 -7.78 -10.47
N CYS A 93 0.39 -6.82 -11.35
CA CYS A 93 1.75 -6.37 -11.67
C CYS A 93 1.80 -4.84 -11.70
N HIS A 94 2.96 -4.25 -11.35
CA HIS A 94 3.28 -2.85 -11.62
C HIS A 94 4.77 -2.69 -11.96
N HIS A 95 5.16 -1.57 -12.55
CA HIS A 95 6.50 -1.27 -13.06
C HIS A 95 7.20 -0.10 -12.34
N GLY A 96 6.59 0.42 -11.27
CA GLY A 96 6.99 1.67 -10.62
C GLY A 96 8.41 1.75 -10.09
N PHE A 97 9.10 0.61 -9.89
CA PHE A 97 10.50 0.59 -9.44
C PHE A 97 11.53 0.47 -10.58
N GLY A 98 11.08 0.53 -11.84
CA GLY A 98 11.89 0.30 -13.04
C GLY A 98 12.03 -1.17 -13.43
N ILE A 99 11.46 -2.07 -12.63
CA ILE A 99 11.36 -3.52 -12.89
C ILE A 99 9.94 -3.99 -12.57
N PRO A 100 9.44 -5.06 -13.21
CA PRO A 100 8.15 -5.64 -12.89
C PRO A 100 8.11 -6.17 -11.45
N VAL A 101 7.02 -5.83 -10.74
CA VAL A 101 6.71 -6.31 -9.40
C VAL A 101 5.38 -7.00 -9.46
N TYR A 102 5.34 -8.27 -9.07
CA TYR A 102 4.12 -9.05 -9.01
C TYR A 102 3.68 -9.23 -7.58
N ARG A 103 2.37 -9.13 -7.35
CA ARG A 103 1.74 -9.58 -6.11
C ARG A 103 0.69 -10.62 -6.41
N GLU A 104 0.79 -11.75 -5.70
CA GLU A 104 -0.25 -12.75 -5.62
C GLU A 104 -0.93 -12.67 -4.24
N VAL A 105 -2.26 -12.64 -4.23
CA VAL A 105 -3.08 -12.84 -3.04
C VAL A 105 -3.90 -14.10 -3.26
N SER A 106 -3.78 -15.09 -2.39
CA SER A 106 -4.54 -16.34 -2.48
C SER A 106 -5.16 -16.70 -1.14
N GLN A 107 -6.33 -17.33 -1.19
CA GLN A 107 -7.05 -17.80 -0.02
C GLN A 107 -7.28 -19.31 -0.06
N SER A 108 -7.28 -19.90 1.11
CA SER A 108 -7.56 -21.31 1.36
C SER A 108 -8.20 -21.45 2.74
N ALA A 109 -8.73 -22.62 3.08
CA ALA A 109 -9.39 -22.83 4.37
C ALA A 109 -8.48 -22.40 5.53
N GLY A 110 -8.91 -21.38 6.28
CA GLY A 110 -8.18 -20.84 7.43
C GLY A 110 -6.89 -20.09 7.11
N LYS A 111 -6.61 -19.72 5.86
CA LYS A 111 -5.36 -19.07 5.48
C LYS A 111 -5.46 -18.17 4.26
N ILE A 112 -4.96 -16.94 4.41
CA ILE A 112 -4.62 -16.03 3.33
C ILE A 112 -3.11 -16.03 3.14
N ARG A 113 -2.65 -15.98 1.89
CA ARG A 113 -1.24 -15.84 1.52
C ARG A 113 -1.09 -14.66 0.58
N VAL A 114 -0.19 -13.75 0.95
CA VAL A 114 0.29 -12.68 0.08
C VAL A 114 1.74 -13.00 -0.31
N ARG A 115 2.06 -12.91 -1.59
CA ARG A 115 3.40 -13.15 -2.11
C ARG A 115 3.79 -12.06 -3.07
N ASP A 116 4.91 -11.41 -2.77
CA ASP A 116 5.54 -10.42 -3.64
C ASP A 116 6.71 -11.07 -4.38
N ILE A 117 6.84 -10.78 -5.66
CA ILE A 117 7.88 -11.32 -6.53
C ILE A 117 8.48 -10.15 -7.30
N ILE A 118 9.79 -9.98 -7.12
CA ILE A 118 10.61 -8.98 -7.80
C ILE A 118 11.84 -9.74 -8.30
N ASP A 119 12.17 -9.60 -9.58
CA ASP A 119 13.40 -10.17 -10.15
C ASP A 119 14.51 -9.12 -10.11
N ASP A 120 15.08 -8.89 -8.93
CA ASP A 120 16.12 -7.89 -8.67
C ASP A 120 17.55 -8.47 -8.60
N GLY A 121 17.69 -9.77 -8.91
CA GLY A 121 18.99 -10.43 -8.97
C GLY A 121 19.56 -10.93 -7.64
N GLY A 122 18.77 -11.00 -6.54
CA GLY A 122 19.19 -11.85 -5.41
C GLY A 122 18.72 -11.54 -3.99
N ALA A 123 17.56 -10.91 -3.77
CA ALA A 123 17.03 -10.85 -2.42
C ALA A 123 16.51 -12.24 -1.94
N ASP A 124 16.90 -12.64 -0.72
CA ASP A 124 16.31 -13.81 -0.06
C ASP A 124 14.82 -13.56 0.20
N ALA A 125 14.00 -14.58 -0.05
CA ALA A 125 12.57 -14.51 0.24
C ALA A 125 12.33 -14.34 1.74
N GLN A 126 11.82 -13.18 2.15
CA GLN A 126 11.36 -12.97 3.52
C GLN A 126 10.00 -13.67 3.71
N LYS A 127 9.86 -14.42 4.81
CA LYS A 127 8.60 -15.03 5.21
C LYS A 127 8.13 -14.43 6.53
N ILE A 128 6.97 -13.78 6.48
CA ILE A 128 6.28 -13.23 7.65
C ILE A 128 5.03 -14.09 7.90
N VAL A 129 4.75 -14.39 9.17
CA VAL A 129 3.54 -15.11 9.58
C VAL A 129 2.85 -14.28 10.65
N VAL A 130 1.62 -13.87 10.36
CA VAL A 130 0.74 -13.12 11.26
C VAL A 130 -0.41 -14.04 11.68
N ARG A 131 -0.71 -14.08 12.97
CA ARG A 131 -1.74 -14.92 13.61
C ARG A 131 -2.78 -14.11 14.39
N SER A 132 -2.58 -12.81 14.55
CA SER A 132 -3.54 -11.91 15.17
C SER A 132 -3.48 -10.50 14.57
N ALA A 133 -4.59 -9.76 14.65
CA ALA A 133 -4.65 -8.39 14.14
C ALA A 133 -3.65 -7.46 14.83
N ASN A 134 -3.49 -7.60 16.15
CA ASN A 134 -2.63 -6.73 16.97
C ASN A 134 -1.12 -6.80 16.62
N GLU A 135 -0.66 -7.87 15.98
CA GLU A 135 0.74 -8.00 15.56
C GLU A 135 0.96 -7.65 14.08
N ALA A 136 -0.13 -7.57 13.29
CA ALA A 136 -0.09 -7.44 11.84
C ALA A 136 0.66 -6.18 11.40
N SER A 137 0.27 -5.00 11.90
CA SER A 137 0.92 -3.74 11.50
C SER A 137 2.40 -3.71 11.84
N ALA A 138 2.80 -4.21 13.00
CA ALA A 138 4.21 -4.27 13.39
C ALA A 138 5.00 -5.26 12.52
N ALA A 139 4.46 -6.47 12.30
CA ALA A 139 5.09 -7.52 11.50
C ALA A 139 5.24 -7.13 10.03
N LEU A 140 4.31 -6.35 9.49
CA LEU A 140 4.27 -5.89 8.10
C LEU A 140 4.93 -4.51 7.89
N GLY A 141 5.46 -3.89 8.95
CA GLY A 141 6.11 -2.58 8.87
C GLY A 141 5.15 -1.45 8.49
N LEU A 142 3.91 -1.49 8.97
CA LEU A 142 2.88 -0.46 8.81
C LEU A 142 2.92 0.47 10.03
N HIS A 143 3.62 1.59 9.89
CA HIS A 143 3.90 2.51 11.00
C HIS A 143 3.16 3.85 10.89
N VAL A 144 2.54 4.15 9.76
CA VAL A 144 1.74 5.37 9.59
C VAL A 144 0.47 5.23 10.43
N PRO A 145 0.24 6.11 11.43
CA PRO A 145 -0.95 6.02 12.27
C PRO A 145 -2.22 6.23 11.44
N PHE A 146 -3.28 5.53 11.80
CA PHE A 146 -4.59 5.73 11.22
C PHE A 146 -5.07 7.17 11.43
N SER A 147 -5.69 7.77 10.42
CA SER A 147 -6.33 9.08 10.51
C SER A 147 -7.83 8.93 10.63
N THR A 148 -8.39 9.35 11.77
CA THR A 148 -9.83 9.27 12.04
C THR A 148 -10.63 10.40 11.40
N GLY A 149 -9.96 11.37 10.79
CA GLY A 149 -10.57 12.52 10.14
C GLY A 149 -9.51 13.54 9.70
N TYR A 150 -9.95 14.55 8.95
CA TYR A 150 -9.06 15.58 8.43
C TYR A 150 -8.29 16.28 9.56
N GLY A 151 -6.97 16.18 9.55
CA GLY A 151 -6.09 16.74 10.57
C GLY A 151 -6.09 15.99 11.90
N LEU A 152 -6.73 14.82 12.00
CA LEU A 152 -6.73 13.96 13.18
C LEU A 152 -5.85 12.74 12.93
N ARG A 153 -4.77 12.59 13.69
CA ARG A 153 -3.91 11.41 13.67
C ARG A 153 -4.23 10.54 14.88
N GLY A 154 -4.18 9.21 14.77
CA GLY A 154 -4.46 8.29 15.87
C GLY A 154 -3.57 8.44 17.12
N THR A 155 -2.50 9.24 17.05
CA THR A 155 -1.66 9.64 18.19
C THR A 155 -2.08 10.95 18.84
N ASP A 156 -2.89 11.75 18.13
CA ASP A 156 -3.45 12.99 18.63
C ASP A 156 -4.61 12.60 19.54
N LYS A 157 -4.29 12.36 20.82
CA LYS A 157 -5.32 12.30 21.85
C LYS A 157 -6.23 13.51 21.66
N THR A 158 -7.53 13.25 21.56
CA THR A 158 -8.59 14.23 21.70
C THR A 158 -8.23 15.22 22.83
N PRO A 159 -8.39 16.54 22.64
CA PRO A 159 -8.18 17.49 23.73
C PRO A 159 -9.04 17.18 24.96
#